data_AF-A0A2J7Z638-F1
#
_entry.id   AF-A0A2J7Z638-F1
#
_cell.length_a   1.000
_cell.length_b   1.000
_cell.length_c   1.000
_cell.angle_alpha   90.00
_cell.angle_beta   90.00
_cell.angle_gamma   90.00
#
_symmetry.space_group_name_H-M   'P 1'
#
loop_
_entity.id
_entity.type
_entity.pdbx_description
1 polymer ?
#
loop_
_entity_poly.entity_id
_entity_poly.type
_entity_poly.pdbx_seq_one_letter_code
_entity_poly.pdbx_strand_id
1 'polypeptide(L)' 'MEEGSADLVLQGEEAEALLMELIGSTQWVPGHARGVPAHERVIRIPARMVPILREACDVAEGKGVR' A
#
# COMPACT_ATOMS: atom_id res chain seq x y z
N MET A 1 -4.03 15.50 -11.43
CA MET A 1 -3.00 14.47 -11.23
C MET A 1 -1.74 15.05 -11.82
N GLU A 2 -0.64 15.06 -11.08
CA GLU A 2 0.65 15.45 -11.65
C GLU A 2 1.02 14.42 -12.72
N GLU A 3 1.18 14.87 -13.97
CA GLU A 3 1.68 14.01 -15.04
C GLU A 3 3.14 13.65 -14.71
N GLY A 4 3.36 12.45 -14.16
CA GLY A 4 4.71 11.90 -13.95
C GLY A 4 5.03 11.31 -12.58
N SER A 5 4.11 11.29 -11.61
CA SER A 5 4.39 10.50 -10.39
C SER A 5 4.27 9.00 -10.71
N ALA A 6 5.27 8.21 -10.33
CA ALA A 6 5.23 6.75 -10.42
C ALA A 6 4.32 6.11 -9.35
N ASP A 7 3.32 6.87 -8.89
CA ASP A 7 2.46 6.46 -7.79
C ASP A 7 1.45 5.41 -8.26
N LEU A 8 1.23 4.41 -7.40
CA LEU A 8 0.20 3.41 -7.61
C LEU A 8 -1.11 3.88 -7.00
N VAL A 9 -2.15 4.05 -7.84
CA VAL A 9 -3.51 4.34 -7.38
C VAL A 9 -4.27 3.02 -7.24
N LEU A 10 -4.62 2.65 -6.01
CA LEU A 10 -5.24 1.36 -5.69
C LEU A 10 -6.67 1.54 -5.17
N GLN A 11 -7.64 0.87 -5.80
CA GLN A 11 -8.99 0.73 -5.26
C GLN A 11 -9.05 -0.46 -4.30
N GLY A 12 -9.66 -0.26 -3.13
CA GLY A 12 -9.87 -1.31 -2.14
C GLY A 12 -10.90 -0.92 -1.11
N GLU A 13 -11.01 -1.75 -0.07
CA GLU A 13 -11.85 -1.46 1.08
C GLU A 13 -10.99 -0.93 2.22
N GLU A 14 -11.47 0.08 2.91
CA GLU A 14 -10.79 0.57 4.10
C GLU A 14 -10.80 -0.48 5.23
N ALA A 15 -9.72 -0.53 5.99
CA ALA A 15 -9.63 -1.44 7.13
C ALA A 15 -10.66 -1.11 8.23
N GLU A 16 -11.34 -2.15 8.69
CA GLU A 16 -12.19 -2.08 9.88
C GLU A 16 -11.35 -1.93 11.16
N ALA A 17 -12.00 -1.58 12.27
CA ALA A 17 -11.34 -1.22 13.54
C ALA A 17 -10.32 -2.26 14.03
N LEU A 18 -10.68 -3.56 13.99
CA LEU A 18 -9.77 -4.64 14.42
C LEU A 18 -8.51 -4.74 13.56
N LEU A 19 -8.65 -4.55 12.24
CA LEU A 19 -7.51 -4.57 11.33
C LEU A 19 -6.66 -3.31 11.50
N MET A 20 -7.26 -2.14 11.73
CA MET A 20 -6.55 -0.91 12.06
C MET A 20 -5.73 -1.06 13.35
N GLU A 21 -6.28 -1.66 14.40
CA GLU A 21 -5.58 -1.91 15.66
C GLU A 21 -4.40 -2.87 15.48
N LEU A 22 -4.61 -3.96 14.73
CA LEU A 22 -3.53 -4.92 14.43
C LEU A 22 -2.38 -4.23 13.69
N ILE A 23 -2.67 -3.49 12.63
CA ILE A 23 -1.64 -2.80 11.83
C ILE A 23 -0.97 -1.69 12.64
N GLY A 24 -1.73 -0.91 13.40
CA GLY A 24 -1.22 0.16 14.25
C GLY A 24 -0.39 -0.31 15.43
N SER A 25 -0.63 -1.53 15.93
CA SER A 25 0.17 -2.13 17.02
C SER A 25 1.39 -2.91 16.54
N THR A 26 1.54 -3.11 15.23
CA THR A 26 2.66 -3.81 14.60
C THR A 26 3.87 -2.88 14.46
N GLN A 27 5.06 -3.35 14.87
CA GLN A 27 6.32 -2.68 14.55
C GLN A 27 6.85 -3.21 13.21
N TRP A 28 6.72 -2.40 12.16
CA TRP A 28 7.16 -2.77 10.81
C TRP A 28 8.67 -2.65 10.63
N VAL A 29 9.30 -1.71 11.36
CA VAL A 29 10.74 -1.46 11.32
C VAL A 29 11.26 -1.35 12.75
N PRO A 30 12.30 -2.13 13.15
CA PRO A 30 12.91 -2.01 14.46
C PRO A 30 13.36 -0.57 14.76
N GLY A 31 13.04 -0.07 15.95
CA GLY A 31 13.40 1.29 16.37
C GLY A 31 12.45 2.41 15.91
N HIS A 32 11.43 2.09 15.09
CA HIS A 32 10.40 3.07 14.71
C HIS A 32 9.17 3.00 15.62
N ALA A 33 8.48 4.14 15.74
CA ALA A 33 7.22 4.25 16.47
C ALA A 33 6.14 3.39 15.80
N ARG A 34 5.26 2.82 16.62
CA ARG A 34 4.07 2.10 16.14
C ARG A 34 2.93 3.09 15.89
N GLY A 35 1.96 2.68 15.08
CA GLY A 35 0.79 3.46 14.72
C GLY A 35 0.70 3.69 13.21
N VAL A 36 -0.47 4.11 12.75
CA VAL A 36 -0.71 4.59 11.39
C VAL A 36 -0.72 6.11 11.45
N PRO A 37 0.18 6.82 10.74
CA PRO A 37 0.16 8.27 10.65
C PRO A 37 -1.19 8.83 10.20
N ALA A 38 -1.55 10.02 10.67
CA ALA A 38 -2.88 10.61 10.42
C ALA A 38 -3.20 10.86 8.94
N HIS A 39 -2.18 10.93 8.08
CA HIS A 39 -2.31 11.12 6.64
C HIS A 39 -2.20 9.82 5.85
N GLU A 40 -2.02 8.68 6.52
CA GLU A 40 -1.95 7.35 5.91
C GLU A 40 -3.24 6.56 6.13
N ARG A 41 -3.48 5.54 5.29
CA ARG A 41 -4.67 4.69 5.36
C ARG A 41 -4.28 3.22 5.24
N VAL A 42 -4.94 2.37 6.02
CA VAL A 42 -4.87 0.93 5.83
C VAL A 42 -6.00 0.52 4.88
N ILE A 43 -5.63 -0.03 3.73
CA ILE A 43 -6.56 -0.48 2.70
C ILE A 43 -6.41 -2.00 2.54
N ARG A 44 -7.52 -2.73 2.63
CA ARG A 44 -7.60 -4.15 2.35
C ARG A 44 -7.70 -4.37 0.85
N ILE A 45 -6.67 -5.01 0.29
CA ILE A 45 -6.63 -5.41 -1.12
C ILE A 45 -6.88 -6.93 -1.23
N PRO A 46 -7.87 -7.39 -2.02
CA PRO A 46 -8.11 -8.81 -2.22
C PRO A 46 -6.91 -9.56 -2.83
N ALA A 47 -6.63 -10.77 -2.34
CA ALA A 47 -5.48 -11.57 -2.79
C ALA A 47 -5.47 -11.84 -4.31
N ARG A 48 -6.64 -11.91 -4.95
CA ARG A 48 -6.76 -12.06 -6.42
C ARG A 48 -6.14 -10.89 -7.21
N MET A 49 -5.92 -9.73 -6.58
CA MET A 49 -5.29 -8.56 -7.22
C MET A 49 -3.77 -8.63 -7.19
N VAL A 50 -3.16 -9.57 -6.46
CA VAL A 50 -1.69 -9.68 -6.36
C VAL A 50 -0.97 -9.71 -7.72
N PRO A 51 -1.45 -10.43 -8.76
CA PRO A 51 -0.80 -10.38 -10.08
C PRO A 51 -0.81 -8.99 -10.70
N ILE A 52 -1.92 -8.26 -10.60
CA ILE A 52 -2.09 -6.90 -11.13
C ILE A 52 -1.18 -5.92 -10.40
N LEU A 53 -1.09 -6.03 -9.06
CA LEU A 53 -0.19 -5.19 -8.27
C LEU A 53 1.28 -5.38 -8.65
N ARG A 54 1.71 -6.63 -8.89
CA ARG A 54 3.08 -6.92 -9.31
C ARG A 54 3.41 -6.27 -10.66
N GLU A 55 2.52 -6.41 -11.63
CA GLU A 55 2.68 -5.77 -12.94
C GLU A 55 2.74 -4.25 -12.83
N ALA A 56 1.87 -3.65 -12.00
CA ALA A 56 1.88 -2.21 -11.76
C ALA A 56 3.21 -1.75 -11.11
N CYS A 57 3.75 -2.52 -10.17
CA CYS A 57 5.07 -2.28 -9.60
C CYS A 57 6.17 -2.36 -10.68
N ASP A 58 6.17 -3.41 -11.51
CA ASP A 58 7.17 -3.58 -12.57
C ASP A 58 7.17 -2.40 -13.56
N VAL A 59 5.99 -1.88 -13.91
CA VAL A 59 5.83 -0.68 -14.75
C VAL A 59 6.35 0.57 -14.03
N ALA A 60 5.98 0.77 -12.76
CA ALA A 60 6.44 1.92 -11.97
C ALA A 60 7.96 1.94 -11.76
N GLU A 61 8.58 0.76 -11.64
CA GLU A 61 10.02 0.57 -11.54
C GLU A 61 10.75 0.65 -12.90
N GLY A 62 10.01 0.77 -14.01
CA GLY A 62 10.58 0.80 -15.36
C GLY A 62 11.14 -0.54 -15.85
N LYS A 63 10.76 -1.67 -15.22
CA LYS A 63 11.26 -3.01 -15.55
C LYS A 63 10.63 -3.61 -16.83
N GLY A 64 9.54 -3.00 -17.35
CA GLY A 64 8.84 -3.42 -18.56
C GLY A 64 9.01 -2.52 -19.79
N VAL A 65 9.72 -1.39 -19.68
CA VAL A 65 9.97 -0.46 -20.78
C VAL A 65 11.38 -0.68 -21.31
N ARG A 66 11.50 -1.44 -22.40
CA ARG A 66 12.69 -1.50 -23.27
C ARG A 66 12.26 -1.32 -24.71
#